data_AF-A0A4R9JIK3-F1
#
_entry.id   AF-A0A4R9JIK3-F1
#
_cell.length_a   1.000
_cell.length_b   1.000
_cell.length_c   1.000
_cell.angle_alpha   90.00
_cell.angle_beta   90.00
_cell.angle_gamma   90.00
#
_symmetry.space_group_name_H-M   'P 1'
#
loop_
_entity.id
_entity.type
_entity.pdbx_description
1 polymer ?
#
loop_
_entity_poly.entity_id
_entity_poly.type
_entity_poly.pdbx_seq_one_letter_code
_entity_poly.pdbx_strand_id
1 'polypeptide(L)'
;MKKEKADKAQEKETDQRKQAIDAALGQIEKQFGKGSIMRLGADTRMAEMSVVSTGSLDLDIALGIGGFPSGRILEIYGPESSGKTTLTLSAIAETQKKGGIAAFIDAEHALDPAYAKKLGVNVDDLLVAQPDNGEEALEICESLVRSNAIDLIVIDSVAALVPKAEIEGDMGDSHMGLQARLMSQALRKLTGTISKSNTTVIFINQIRMKIGVMFGSPETTTGGNALKFYASIRLDIRRIETLKEKEEPIGNRVRVKVVKNKCAPPFRQAEFDIMYATGINKESSLIDLAVRHDLVGKAGSWYSYGGEKIGQGKEQVRNFFLENPDIAFKIENQVRDLNGLPLVDQAKIQTREVKSIERDPKETKETKSKQPVSFSTEADGDVAVGE
;
A
#
# COMPACT_ATOMS: atom_id res chain seq x y z
N MET A 1 57.77 -20.55 18.26
CA MET A 1 58.61 -20.11 17.12
C MET A 1 58.02 -20.38 15.72
N LYS A 2 57.86 -21.62 15.21
CA LYS A 2 57.28 -21.82 13.84
C LYS A 2 55.78 -21.48 13.74
N LYS A 3 55.00 -21.77 14.79
CA LYS A 3 53.56 -21.49 14.87
C LYS A 3 53.27 -19.98 14.97
N GLU A 4 53.95 -19.27 15.88
CA GLU A 4 53.87 -17.80 16.00
C GLU A 4 54.28 -17.03 14.74
N LYS A 5 55.23 -17.55 13.95
CA LYS A 5 55.62 -16.93 12.67
C LYS A 5 54.54 -17.13 11.59
N ALA A 6 53.83 -18.26 11.60
CA ALA A 6 52.71 -18.51 10.71
C ALA A 6 51.49 -17.67 11.09
N ASP A 7 51.17 -17.57 12.39
CA ASP A 7 50.07 -16.75 12.90
C ASP A 7 50.29 -15.26 12.61
N LYS A 8 51.51 -14.75 12.80
CA LYS A 8 51.86 -13.35 12.45
C LYS A 8 51.84 -13.07 10.94
N ALA A 9 52.16 -14.06 10.10
CA ALA A 9 52.08 -13.91 8.65
C ALA A 9 50.61 -13.86 8.18
N GLN A 10 49.76 -14.70 8.79
CA GLN A 10 48.34 -14.77 8.52
C GLN A 10 47.58 -13.52 9.00
N GLU A 11 47.97 -12.94 10.15
CA GLU A 11 47.48 -11.63 10.60
C GLU A 11 47.85 -10.52 9.60
N LYS A 12 49.10 -10.51 9.11
CA LYS A 12 49.57 -9.50 8.15
C LYS A 12 48.84 -9.57 6.81
N GLU A 13 48.56 -10.79 6.33
CA GLU A 13 47.80 -11.02 5.10
C GLU A 13 46.33 -10.60 5.25
N THR A 14 45.74 -10.87 6.42
CA THR A 14 44.37 -10.45 6.74
C THR A 14 44.25 -8.92 6.79
N ASP A 15 45.28 -8.23 7.31
CA ASP A 15 45.31 -6.77 7.40
C ASP A 15 45.49 -6.10 6.03
N GLN A 16 46.35 -6.66 5.17
CA GLN A 16 46.48 -6.21 3.77
C GLN A 16 45.17 -6.40 2.99
N ARG A 17 44.47 -7.52 3.20
CA ARG A 17 43.17 -7.78 2.57
C ARG A 17 42.11 -6.79 3.03
N LYS A 18 42.09 -6.43 4.32
CA LYS A 18 41.20 -5.38 4.84
C LYS A 18 41.49 -4.01 4.22
N GLN A 19 42.76 -3.61 4.15
CA GLN A 19 43.16 -2.35 3.52
C GLN A 19 42.77 -2.28 2.04
N ALA A 20 42.95 -3.38 1.29
CA ALA A 20 42.52 -3.45 -0.10
C ALA A 20 40.99 -3.35 -0.26
N ILE A 21 40.23 -4.00 0.64
CA ILE A 21 38.77 -3.88 0.69
C ILE A 21 38.34 -2.45 0.98
N ASP A 22 38.93 -1.79 1.98
CA ASP A 22 38.55 -0.43 2.36
C ASP A 22 38.91 0.60 1.27
N ALA A 23 40.03 0.40 0.57
CA ALA A 23 40.39 1.20 -0.61
C ALA A 23 39.38 1.01 -1.76
N ALA A 24 38.98 -0.23 -2.04
CA ALA A 24 37.96 -0.52 -3.05
C ALA A 24 36.58 0.06 -2.68
N LEU A 25 36.17 -0.04 -1.41
CA LEU A 25 34.95 0.58 -0.89
C LEU A 25 34.99 2.10 -1.10
N GLY A 26 36.10 2.76 -0.74
CA GLY A 26 36.25 4.21 -0.93
C GLY A 26 36.24 4.64 -2.41
N GLN A 27 36.82 3.84 -3.31
CA GLN A 27 36.73 4.10 -4.75
C GLN A 27 35.30 3.97 -5.28
N ILE A 28 34.57 2.94 -4.87
CA ILE A 28 33.18 2.72 -5.26
C ILE A 28 32.29 3.86 -4.74
N GLU A 29 32.44 4.26 -3.47
CA GLU A 29 31.69 5.40 -2.92
C GLU A 29 31.99 6.71 -3.63
N LYS A 30 33.26 6.95 -4.02
CA LYS A 30 33.64 8.15 -4.76
C LYS A 30 33.04 8.17 -6.18
N GLN A 31 32.94 7.01 -6.83
CA GLN A 31 32.44 6.89 -8.20
C GLN A 31 30.92 6.87 -8.28
N PHE A 32 30.24 6.22 -7.33
CA PHE A 32 28.80 5.96 -7.38
C PHE A 32 27.99 6.66 -6.27
N GLY A 33 28.66 7.41 -5.39
CA GLY A 33 28.05 8.17 -4.30
C GLY A 33 28.08 7.43 -2.95
N LYS A 34 27.89 8.19 -1.87
CA LYS A 34 27.79 7.64 -0.51
C LYS A 34 26.64 6.63 -0.41
N GLY A 35 26.88 5.49 0.23
CA GLY A 35 25.89 4.43 0.39
C GLY A 35 25.68 3.53 -0.84
N SER A 36 26.50 3.68 -1.89
CA SER A 36 26.50 2.78 -3.05
C SER A 36 27.00 1.36 -2.72
N ILE A 37 27.85 1.24 -1.71
CA ILE A 37 28.31 -0.03 -1.15
C ILE A 37 28.50 0.12 0.36
N MET A 38 27.97 -0.83 1.13
CA MET A 38 28.01 -0.79 2.59
C MET A 38 28.20 -2.19 3.15
N ARG A 39 28.85 -2.30 4.33
CA ARG A 39 28.90 -3.56 5.06
C ARG A 39 27.54 -3.80 5.73
N LEU A 40 26.91 -4.94 5.44
CA LEU A 40 25.54 -5.26 5.88
C LEU A 40 25.31 -5.09 7.39
N GLY A 41 26.30 -5.39 8.23
CA GLY A 41 26.21 -5.28 9.69
C GLY A 41 26.78 -4.00 10.30
N ALA A 42 27.39 -3.11 9.50
CA ALA A 42 28.03 -1.89 10.02
C ALA A 42 27.07 -0.71 10.11
N ASP A 43 25.87 -0.84 9.53
CA ASP A 43 24.84 0.18 9.61
C ASP A 43 23.64 -0.37 10.40
N THR A 44 23.50 0.09 11.64
CA THR A 44 22.20 0.05 12.33
C THR A 44 21.14 0.87 11.59
N ARG A 45 21.52 1.66 10.55
CA ARG A 45 20.61 2.25 9.54
C ARG A 45 20.28 1.34 8.35
N MET A 46 20.54 0.03 8.45
CA MET A 46 19.49 -0.92 8.06
C MET A 46 18.24 -0.80 8.96
N ALA A 47 18.04 0.38 9.57
CA ALA A 47 16.82 1.16 9.66
C ALA A 47 15.61 0.27 9.77
N GLU A 48 15.10 0.19 11.00
CA GLU A 48 13.72 -0.16 11.29
C GLU A 48 12.85 0.24 10.09
N MET A 49 12.53 -0.75 9.26
CA MET A 49 11.86 -0.53 8.00
C MET A 49 10.56 0.17 8.34
N SER A 50 10.38 1.41 7.89
CA SER A 50 9.15 2.12 8.21
C SER A 50 7.98 1.38 7.59
N VAL A 51 6.93 1.22 8.39
CA VAL A 51 5.70 0.53 7.98
C VAL A 51 4.49 1.43 8.18
N VAL A 52 3.57 1.34 7.22
CA VAL A 52 2.23 1.90 7.31
C VAL A 52 1.28 0.79 7.69
N SER A 53 0.40 1.01 8.69
CA SER A 53 -0.60 0.00 9.06
C SER A 53 -1.50 -0.28 7.87
N THR A 54 -1.91 -1.54 7.71
CA THR A 54 -2.91 -1.92 6.71
C THR A 54 -4.32 -1.46 7.07
N GLY A 55 -4.52 -0.97 8.30
CA GLY A 55 -5.81 -0.72 8.90
C GLY A 55 -6.48 -1.98 9.47
N SER A 56 -5.88 -3.16 9.31
CA SER A 56 -6.28 -4.40 9.98
C SER A 56 -5.15 -4.90 10.88
N LEU A 57 -5.39 -4.95 12.19
CA LEU A 57 -4.39 -5.44 13.14
C LEU A 57 -4.06 -6.92 12.88
N ASP A 58 -5.05 -7.74 12.51
CA ASP A 58 -4.83 -9.13 12.12
C ASP A 58 -3.89 -9.24 10.91
N LEU A 59 -4.04 -8.36 9.92
CA LEU A 59 -3.16 -8.35 8.75
C LEU A 59 -1.78 -7.79 9.08
N ASP A 60 -1.67 -6.76 9.92
CA ASP A 60 -0.39 -6.25 10.41
C ASP A 60 0.42 -7.37 11.12
N ILE A 61 -0.24 -8.21 11.91
CA ILE A 61 0.34 -9.41 12.55
C ILE A 61 0.72 -10.47 11.52
N ALA A 62 -0.15 -10.75 10.55
CA ALA A 62 0.13 -11.73 9.50
C ALA A 62 1.31 -11.31 8.60
N LEU A 63 1.52 -10.01 8.40
CA LEU A 63 2.67 -9.45 7.69
C LEU A 63 3.97 -9.61 8.49
N GLY A 64 3.90 -9.71 9.82
CA GLY A 64 5.03 -9.95 10.72
C GLY A 64 5.96 -8.75 10.93
N ILE A 65 5.74 -7.65 10.21
CA ILE A 65 6.47 -6.38 10.34
C ILE A 65 5.55 -5.23 10.79
N GLY A 66 4.25 -5.51 11.01
CA GLY A 66 3.31 -4.53 11.55
C GLY A 66 2.66 -3.62 10.51
N GLY A 67 2.82 -3.91 9.21
CA GLY A 67 2.18 -3.14 8.14
C GLY A 67 2.86 -3.28 6.77
N PHE A 68 2.51 -2.40 5.84
CA PHE A 68 3.13 -2.28 4.53
C PHE A 68 4.46 -1.55 4.60
N PRO A 69 5.55 -2.12 4.06
CA PRO A 69 6.87 -1.53 4.14
C PRO A 69 7.06 -0.39 3.14
N SER A 70 7.71 0.68 3.61
CA SER A 70 8.17 1.80 2.80
C SER A 70 9.22 1.37 1.77
N GLY A 71 9.22 2.07 0.63
CA GLY A 71 10.17 1.86 -0.45
C GLY A 71 10.04 0.51 -1.16
N ARG A 72 8.85 -0.12 -1.09
CA ARG A 72 8.58 -1.43 -1.68
C ARG A 72 7.35 -1.42 -2.58
N ILE A 73 7.35 -2.34 -3.53
CA ILE A 73 6.20 -2.67 -4.37
C ILE A 73 5.40 -3.78 -3.70
N LEU A 74 4.08 -3.64 -3.67
CA LEU A 74 3.14 -4.64 -3.19
C LEU A 74 2.12 -4.96 -4.28
N GLU A 75 1.58 -6.17 -4.26
CA GLU A 75 0.44 -6.56 -5.10
C GLU A 75 -0.69 -7.08 -4.20
N ILE A 76 -1.89 -6.52 -4.34
CA ILE A 76 -3.10 -7.01 -3.69
C ILE A 76 -4.03 -7.51 -4.80
N TYR A 77 -4.30 -8.80 -4.81
CA TYR A 77 -5.14 -9.41 -5.83
C TYR A 77 -6.22 -10.31 -5.21
N GLY A 78 -7.27 -10.54 -5.97
CA GLY A 78 -8.43 -11.27 -5.47
C GLY A 78 -9.64 -11.15 -6.39
N PRO A 79 -10.70 -11.92 -6.12
CA PRO A 79 -11.98 -11.82 -6.84
C PRO A 79 -12.56 -10.39 -6.80
N GLU A 80 -13.53 -10.13 -7.66
CA GLU A 80 -14.37 -8.93 -7.55
C GLU A 80 -15.06 -8.87 -6.19
N SER A 81 -15.30 -7.65 -5.70
CA SER A 81 -15.93 -7.40 -4.39
C SER A 81 -15.26 -8.08 -3.19
N SER A 82 -13.99 -8.51 -3.30
CA SER A 82 -13.27 -9.13 -2.20
C SER A 82 -12.73 -8.13 -1.16
N GLY A 83 -12.80 -6.83 -1.45
CA GLY A 83 -12.34 -5.76 -0.56
C GLY A 83 -10.95 -5.20 -0.90
N LYS A 84 -10.41 -5.46 -2.09
CA LYS A 84 -9.09 -4.93 -2.55
C LYS A 84 -8.98 -3.41 -2.36
N THR A 85 -9.88 -2.66 -2.99
CA THR A 85 -9.92 -1.20 -2.93
C THR A 85 -10.25 -0.69 -1.52
N THR A 86 -11.08 -1.41 -0.76
CA THR A 86 -11.34 -1.03 0.65
C THR A 86 -10.10 -1.18 1.52
N LEU A 87 -9.30 -2.23 1.32
CA LEU A 87 -8.04 -2.43 2.04
C LEU A 87 -7.01 -1.34 1.68
N THR A 88 -6.93 -0.94 0.41
CA THR A 88 -6.01 0.13 0.00
C THR A 88 -6.45 1.50 0.49
N LEU A 89 -7.75 1.81 0.45
CA LEU A 89 -8.30 3.04 1.03
C LEU A 89 -8.08 3.09 2.55
N SER A 90 -8.20 1.95 3.24
CA SER A 90 -7.85 1.89 4.66
C SER A 90 -6.36 2.18 4.90
N ALA A 91 -5.45 1.67 4.07
CA ALA A 91 -4.03 1.98 4.18
C ALA A 91 -3.72 3.45 3.85
N ILE A 92 -4.45 4.06 2.91
CA ILE A 92 -4.38 5.50 2.64
C ILE A 92 -4.79 6.31 3.87
N ALA A 93 -5.92 5.95 4.50
CA ALA A 93 -6.36 6.61 5.72
C ALA A 93 -5.32 6.51 6.84
N GLU A 94 -4.66 5.35 7.01
CA GLU A 94 -3.57 5.18 7.98
C GLU A 94 -2.31 5.96 7.63
N THR A 95 -1.96 6.12 6.35
CA THR A 95 -0.87 6.99 5.90
C THR A 95 -1.16 8.45 6.25
N GLN A 96 -2.35 8.94 5.90
CA GLN A 96 -2.75 10.33 6.13
C GLN A 96 -2.85 10.65 7.62
N LYS A 97 -3.35 9.72 8.44
CA LYS A 97 -3.36 9.86 9.90
C LYS A 97 -1.97 10.06 10.49
N LYS A 98 -0.91 9.55 9.85
CA LYS A 98 0.49 9.77 10.26
C LYS A 98 1.11 11.04 9.64
N GLY A 99 0.29 11.89 9.00
CA GLY A 99 0.75 13.07 8.27
C GLY A 99 1.48 12.76 6.96
N GLY A 100 1.33 11.54 6.44
CA GLY A 100 1.89 11.14 5.15
C GLY A 100 1.02 11.54 3.97
N ILE A 101 1.62 11.68 2.79
CA ILE A 101 0.92 12.03 1.55
C ILE A 101 0.63 10.76 0.76
N ALA A 102 -0.61 10.61 0.31
CA ALA A 102 -1.05 9.48 -0.49
C ALA A 102 -1.51 9.92 -1.89
N ALA A 103 -1.33 9.04 -2.87
CA ALA A 103 -1.88 9.19 -4.20
C ALA A 103 -2.63 7.93 -4.66
N PHE A 104 -3.66 8.12 -5.46
CA PHE A 104 -4.49 7.07 -6.05
C PHE A 104 -4.57 7.26 -7.57
N ILE A 105 -4.06 6.28 -8.32
CA ILE A 105 -4.13 6.23 -9.78
C ILE A 105 -5.29 5.29 -10.13
N ASP A 106 -6.43 5.89 -10.44
CA ASP A 106 -7.71 5.23 -10.72
C ASP A 106 -7.84 4.97 -12.23
N ALA A 107 -7.20 3.89 -12.69
CA ALA A 107 -7.32 3.40 -14.06
C ALA A 107 -8.66 2.67 -14.30
N GLU A 108 -9.35 2.21 -13.26
CA GLU A 108 -10.70 1.62 -13.38
C GLU A 108 -11.82 2.69 -13.43
N HIS A 109 -11.51 3.97 -13.19
CA HIS A 109 -12.47 5.07 -13.09
C HIS A 109 -13.64 4.77 -12.12
N ALA A 110 -13.34 4.07 -11.03
CA ALA A 110 -14.34 3.49 -10.13
C ALA A 110 -14.22 3.96 -8.67
N LEU A 111 -13.31 4.92 -8.39
CA LEU A 111 -13.15 5.46 -7.04
C LEU A 111 -14.36 6.31 -6.63
N ASP A 112 -15.02 5.94 -5.53
CA ASP A 112 -16.08 6.72 -4.88
C ASP A 112 -15.51 7.60 -3.75
N PRO A 113 -15.46 8.94 -3.90
CA PRO A 113 -14.98 9.84 -2.85
C PRO A 113 -15.82 9.80 -1.57
N ALA A 114 -17.13 9.58 -1.67
CA ALA A 114 -18.01 9.52 -0.51
C ALA A 114 -17.73 8.26 0.31
N TYR A 115 -17.49 7.13 -0.35
CA TYR A 115 -17.05 5.91 0.31
C TYR A 115 -15.65 6.06 0.93
N ALA A 116 -14.68 6.63 0.19
CA ALA A 116 -13.34 6.88 0.72
C ALA A 116 -13.37 7.73 2.00
N LYS A 117 -14.18 8.80 2.03
CA LYS A 117 -14.37 9.65 3.21
C LYS A 117 -14.93 8.86 4.41
N LYS A 118 -15.89 7.96 4.19
CA LYS A 118 -16.41 7.07 5.25
C LYS A 118 -15.33 6.14 5.84
N LEU A 119 -14.36 5.75 5.03
CA LEU A 119 -13.21 4.95 5.47
C LEU A 119 -12.13 5.76 6.20
N GLY A 120 -12.35 7.06 6.40
CA GLY A 120 -11.42 7.96 7.08
C GLY A 120 -10.30 8.51 6.19
N VAL A 121 -10.45 8.42 4.87
CA VAL A 121 -9.56 9.09 3.93
C VAL A 121 -9.87 10.59 3.95
N ASN A 122 -8.84 11.41 4.12
CA ASN A 122 -8.91 12.83 3.84
C ASN A 122 -8.91 13.03 2.32
N VAL A 123 -10.10 13.17 1.75
CA VAL A 123 -10.30 13.30 0.30
C VAL A 123 -9.78 14.62 -0.26
N ASP A 124 -9.71 15.67 0.56
CA ASP A 124 -9.23 16.99 0.12
C ASP A 124 -7.72 16.99 -0.15
N ASP A 125 -6.97 16.15 0.60
CA ASP A 125 -5.51 16.00 0.48
C ASP A 125 -5.08 14.75 -0.31
N LEU A 126 -6.03 13.93 -0.79
CA LEU A 126 -5.70 12.75 -1.59
C LEU A 126 -5.41 13.16 -3.04
N LEU A 127 -4.20 12.88 -3.53
CA LEU A 127 -3.88 13.08 -4.95
C LEU A 127 -4.56 11.99 -5.78
N VAL A 128 -5.42 12.35 -6.72
CA VAL A 128 -6.09 11.40 -7.62
C VAL A 128 -5.68 11.67 -9.06
N ALA A 129 -5.35 10.62 -9.79
CA ALA A 129 -5.11 10.67 -11.23
C ALA A 129 -5.99 9.64 -11.94
N GLN A 130 -6.59 10.04 -13.06
CA GLN A 130 -7.41 9.20 -13.93
C GLN A 130 -6.77 9.20 -15.32
N PRO A 131 -5.80 8.31 -15.57
CA PRO A 131 -5.03 8.28 -16.80
C PRO A 131 -5.84 7.67 -17.95
N ASP A 132 -5.54 8.05 -19.19
CA ASP A 132 -6.21 7.52 -20.38
C ASP A 132 -5.64 6.15 -20.81
N ASN A 133 -4.39 5.85 -20.43
CA ASN A 133 -3.71 4.61 -20.82
C ASN A 133 -2.67 4.14 -19.78
N GLY A 134 -2.19 2.91 -19.95
CA GLY A 134 -1.26 2.26 -19.05
C GLY A 134 0.12 2.92 -18.98
N GLU A 135 0.64 3.44 -20.09
CA GLU A 135 1.91 4.18 -20.11
C GLU A 135 1.81 5.44 -19.25
N GLU A 136 0.78 6.26 -19.47
CA GLU A 136 0.53 7.49 -18.72
C GLU A 136 0.39 7.22 -17.22
N ALA A 137 -0.39 6.20 -16.84
CA ALA A 137 -0.54 5.80 -15.45
C ALA A 137 0.81 5.51 -14.77
N LEU A 138 1.70 4.81 -15.47
CA LEU A 138 3.02 4.42 -14.95
C LEU A 138 4.01 5.60 -14.96
N GLU A 139 3.90 6.53 -15.90
CA GLU A 139 4.66 7.78 -15.93
C GLU A 139 4.26 8.75 -14.81
N ILE A 140 2.96 8.86 -14.52
CA ILE A 140 2.45 9.58 -13.35
C ILE A 140 3.01 8.96 -12.08
N CYS A 141 2.93 7.63 -11.94
CA CYS A 141 3.53 6.92 -10.81
C CYS A 141 5.03 7.22 -10.69
N GLU A 142 5.79 7.18 -11.79
CA GLU A 142 7.24 7.47 -11.77
C GLU A 142 7.52 8.88 -11.28
N SER A 143 6.76 9.86 -11.76
CA SER A 143 6.91 11.27 -11.42
C SER A 143 6.61 11.51 -9.93
N LEU A 144 5.53 10.92 -9.42
CA LEU A 144 5.15 10.97 -8.01
C LEU A 144 6.22 10.35 -7.10
N VAL A 145 6.75 9.17 -7.45
CA VAL A 145 7.84 8.52 -6.70
C VAL A 145 9.11 9.40 -6.72
N ARG A 146 9.45 9.98 -7.87
CA ARG A 146 10.66 10.81 -8.03
C ARG A 146 10.61 12.12 -7.23
N SER A 147 9.41 12.61 -6.91
CA SER A 147 9.24 13.80 -6.06
C SER A 147 9.78 13.61 -4.64
N ASN A 148 9.89 12.36 -4.16
CA ASN A 148 10.19 12.01 -2.76
C ASN A 148 9.23 12.64 -1.73
N ALA A 149 8.07 13.14 -2.17
CA ALA A 149 7.07 13.75 -1.31
C ALA A 149 5.91 12.79 -0.97
N ILE A 150 5.76 11.69 -1.72
CA ILE A 150 4.63 10.76 -1.58
C ILE A 150 5.04 9.53 -0.78
N ASP A 151 4.29 9.20 0.28
CA ASP A 151 4.56 8.07 1.15
C ASP A 151 3.87 6.79 0.65
N LEU A 152 2.68 6.91 0.04
CA LEU A 152 1.90 5.78 -0.48
C LEU A 152 1.26 6.09 -1.84
N ILE A 153 1.45 5.21 -2.82
CA ILE A 153 0.76 5.27 -4.12
C ILE A 153 -0.02 3.98 -4.31
N VAL A 154 -1.29 4.10 -4.69
CA VAL A 154 -2.15 2.98 -5.08
C VAL A 154 -2.46 3.07 -6.56
N ILE A 155 -2.36 1.96 -7.28
CA ILE A 155 -2.76 1.85 -8.69
C ILE A 155 -3.91 0.85 -8.77
N ASP A 156 -5.11 1.33 -9.13
CA ASP A 156 -6.34 0.55 -9.26
C ASP A 156 -6.83 0.60 -10.72
N SER A 157 -6.60 -0.41 -11.55
CA SER A 157 -5.87 -1.66 -11.29
C SER A 157 -4.94 -2.01 -12.44
N VAL A 158 -4.04 -2.98 -12.22
CA VAL A 158 -3.15 -3.51 -13.26
C VAL A 158 -3.92 -4.00 -14.47
N ALA A 159 -5.13 -4.54 -14.28
CA ALA A 159 -5.94 -5.02 -15.40
C ALA A 159 -6.37 -3.89 -16.33
N ALA A 160 -6.55 -2.67 -15.81
CA ALA A 160 -6.93 -1.48 -16.55
C ALA A 160 -5.74 -0.68 -17.11
N LEU A 161 -4.49 -1.11 -16.85
CA LEU A 161 -3.29 -0.52 -17.48
C LEU A 161 -3.17 -0.98 -18.94
N VAL A 162 -4.11 -0.56 -19.78
CA VAL A 162 -4.18 -0.94 -21.20
C VAL A 162 -3.18 -0.08 -21.99
N PRO A 163 -2.25 -0.68 -22.75
CA PRO A 163 -1.30 0.08 -23.55
C PRO A 163 -2.00 0.96 -24.58
N LYS A 164 -1.44 2.16 -24.85
CA LYS A 164 -2.00 3.11 -25.82
C LYS A 164 -2.31 2.49 -27.19
N ALA A 165 -1.41 1.66 -27.72
CA ALA A 165 -1.60 1.01 -29.01
C ALA A 165 -2.80 0.03 -29.03
N GLU A 166 -3.16 -0.55 -27.89
CA GLU A 166 -4.34 -1.42 -27.76
C GLU A 166 -5.63 -0.61 -27.69
N ILE A 167 -5.59 0.61 -27.12
CA ILE A 167 -6.74 1.54 -27.07
C ILE A 167 -7.02 2.16 -28.45
N GLU A 168 -5.96 2.51 -29.19
CA GLU A 168 -6.07 3.11 -30.53
C GLU A 168 -6.32 2.07 -31.64
N GLY A 169 -6.12 0.79 -31.35
CA GLY A 169 -6.35 -0.31 -32.30
C GLY A 169 -7.82 -0.69 -32.44
N ASP A 170 -8.13 -1.46 -33.49
CA ASP A 170 -9.49 -1.92 -33.72
C ASP A 170 -9.84 -3.12 -32.83
N MET A 171 -11.13 -3.27 -32.50
CA MET A 171 -11.62 -4.43 -31.74
C MET A 171 -11.32 -5.73 -32.50
N GLY A 172 -10.48 -6.58 -31.91
CA GLY A 172 -10.05 -7.85 -32.51
C GLY A 172 -8.59 -7.85 -32.96
N ASP A 173 -7.90 -6.71 -32.93
CA ASP A 173 -6.47 -6.64 -33.20
C ASP A 173 -5.66 -7.41 -32.15
N SER A 174 -4.68 -8.17 -32.64
CA SER A 174 -3.86 -9.05 -31.80
C SER A 174 -2.67 -8.30 -31.18
N HIS A 175 -2.85 -7.85 -29.94
CA HIS A 175 -1.80 -7.19 -29.14
C HIS A 175 -1.17 -8.14 -28.11
N MET A 176 -0.70 -9.31 -28.55
CA MET A 176 -0.23 -10.36 -27.63
C MET A 176 0.90 -9.88 -26.70
N GLY A 177 0.60 -9.83 -25.40
CA GLY A 177 1.59 -9.59 -24.35
C GLY A 177 2.11 -8.16 -24.25
N LEU A 178 1.45 -7.19 -24.90
CA LEU A 178 1.88 -5.79 -24.88
C LEU A 178 1.88 -5.23 -23.45
N GLN A 179 0.79 -5.44 -22.70
CA GLN A 179 0.69 -5.05 -21.29
C GLN A 179 1.78 -5.70 -20.41
N ALA A 180 2.12 -6.97 -20.64
CA ALA A 180 3.16 -7.66 -19.88
C ALA A 180 4.55 -7.06 -20.13
N ARG A 181 4.83 -6.61 -21.36
CA ARG A 181 6.07 -5.92 -21.73
C ARG A 181 6.13 -4.53 -21.09
N LEU A 182 5.04 -3.77 -21.15
CA LEU A 182 4.89 -2.47 -20.49
C LEU A 182 5.20 -2.58 -18.99
N MET A 183 4.53 -3.49 -18.29
CA MET A 183 4.75 -3.74 -16.86
C MET A 183 6.20 -4.13 -16.57
N SER A 184 6.81 -4.99 -17.39
CA SER A 184 8.21 -5.41 -17.22
C SER A 184 9.18 -4.25 -17.36
N GLN A 185 8.94 -3.34 -18.30
CA GLN A 185 9.78 -2.16 -18.52
C GLN A 185 9.60 -1.14 -17.39
N ALA A 186 8.36 -0.85 -17.02
CA ALA A 186 8.04 0.11 -15.97
C ALA A 186 8.58 -0.34 -14.61
N LEU A 187 8.33 -1.57 -14.18
CA LEU A 187 8.80 -2.08 -12.90
C LEU A 187 10.33 -2.11 -12.81
N ARG A 188 11.03 -2.38 -13.93
CA ARG A 188 12.50 -2.31 -14.00
C ARG A 188 13.02 -0.91 -13.70
N LYS A 189 12.35 0.14 -14.21
CA LYS A 189 12.69 1.54 -13.93
C LYS A 189 12.29 1.96 -12.52
N LEU A 190 11.06 1.65 -12.12
CA LEU A 190 10.45 2.11 -10.87
C LEU A 190 11.11 1.54 -9.62
N THR A 191 11.52 0.26 -9.63
CA THR A 191 11.99 -0.43 -8.41
C THR A 191 13.14 0.30 -7.71
N GLY A 192 14.11 0.79 -8.46
CA GLY A 192 15.25 1.53 -7.90
C GLY A 192 14.85 2.88 -7.32
N THR A 193 13.94 3.60 -7.99
CA THR A 193 13.44 4.92 -7.55
C THR A 193 12.53 4.79 -6.32
N ILE A 194 11.68 3.77 -6.30
CA ILE A 194 10.79 3.43 -5.17
C ILE A 194 11.60 3.18 -3.91
N SER A 195 12.68 2.37 -4.00
CA SER A 195 13.52 2.08 -2.84
C SER A 195 14.28 3.30 -2.30
N LYS A 196 14.58 4.30 -3.15
CA LYS A 196 15.30 5.52 -2.74
C LYS A 196 14.38 6.58 -2.15
N SER A 197 13.14 6.66 -2.64
CA SER A 197 12.12 7.62 -2.19
C SER A 197 11.41 7.20 -0.91
N ASN A 198 11.54 5.93 -0.51
CA ASN A 198 10.76 5.31 0.56
C ASN A 198 9.24 5.30 0.30
N THR A 199 8.78 5.60 -0.91
CA THR A 199 7.36 5.49 -1.28
C THR A 199 6.93 4.01 -1.30
N THR A 200 5.82 3.67 -0.66
CA THR A 200 5.16 2.37 -0.84
C THR A 200 4.28 2.43 -2.09
N VAL A 201 4.41 1.46 -2.99
CA VAL A 201 3.56 1.39 -4.19
C VAL A 201 2.74 0.10 -4.18
N ILE A 202 1.41 0.23 -4.14
CA ILE A 202 0.47 -0.89 -4.13
C ILE A 202 -0.21 -0.99 -5.49
N PHE A 203 -0.06 -2.15 -6.13
CA PHE A 203 -0.82 -2.51 -7.31
C PHE A 203 -2.03 -3.36 -6.91
N ILE A 204 -3.23 -2.89 -7.23
CA ILE A 204 -4.43 -3.74 -7.20
C ILE A 204 -4.45 -4.57 -8.48
N ASN A 205 -4.82 -5.83 -8.36
CA ASN A 205 -4.89 -6.72 -9.51
C ASN A 205 -6.10 -7.65 -9.42
N GLN A 206 -6.53 -8.15 -10.57
CA GLN A 206 -7.65 -9.06 -10.70
C GLN A 206 -7.14 -10.49 -10.93
N ILE A 207 -7.99 -11.47 -10.59
CA ILE A 207 -7.75 -12.87 -10.93
C ILE A 207 -8.25 -13.13 -12.35
N ARG A 208 -7.48 -13.91 -13.11
CA ARG A 208 -7.84 -14.50 -14.41
C ARG A 208 -7.53 -15.99 -14.38
N MET A 209 -8.14 -16.75 -15.28
CA MET A 209 -7.86 -18.18 -15.42
C MET A 209 -6.93 -18.42 -16.62
N LYS A 210 -5.88 -19.23 -16.44
CA LYS A 210 -5.08 -19.75 -17.53
C LYS A 210 -5.79 -20.94 -18.17
N ILE A 211 -6.06 -20.84 -19.47
CA ILE A 211 -6.62 -21.93 -20.26
C ILE A 211 -5.55 -23.03 -20.43
N GLY A 212 -5.96 -24.30 -20.34
CA GLY A 212 -5.09 -25.46 -20.62
C GLY A 212 -4.26 -25.96 -19.43
N VAL A 213 -4.51 -25.50 -18.21
CA VAL A 213 -3.86 -26.04 -16.99
C VAL A 213 -4.58 -27.31 -16.53
N MET A 214 -3.93 -28.47 -16.68
CA MET A 214 -4.47 -29.77 -16.23
C MET A 214 -4.10 -30.14 -14.78
N PHE A 215 -3.11 -29.49 -14.18
CA PHE A 215 -2.64 -29.77 -12.81
C PHE A 215 -2.29 -28.47 -12.07
N GLY A 216 -2.68 -28.38 -10.80
CA GLY A 216 -2.49 -27.18 -9.96
C GLY A 216 -3.61 -26.14 -10.10
N SER A 217 -3.38 -24.94 -9.56
CA SER A 217 -4.36 -23.84 -9.67
C SER A 217 -4.27 -23.17 -11.04
N PRO A 218 -5.41 -22.98 -11.76
CA PRO A 218 -5.44 -22.24 -13.02
C PRO A 218 -5.40 -20.72 -12.82
N GLU A 219 -5.49 -20.23 -11.59
CA GLU A 219 -5.55 -18.78 -11.31
C GLU A 219 -4.22 -18.08 -11.61
N THR A 220 -4.31 -16.91 -12.25
CA THR A 220 -3.19 -15.99 -12.48
C THR A 220 -3.65 -14.55 -12.29
N THR A 221 -2.70 -13.63 -12.22
CA THR A 221 -2.95 -12.19 -12.22
C THR A 221 -2.59 -11.57 -13.58
N THR A 222 -3.18 -10.40 -13.87
CA THR A 222 -2.95 -9.64 -15.12
C THR A 222 -1.60 -8.92 -15.10
N GLY A 223 -1.11 -8.45 -16.27
CA GLY A 223 0.17 -7.73 -16.38
C GLY A 223 1.41 -8.62 -16.47
N GLY A 224 1.24 -9.92 -16.77
CA GLY A 224 2.34 -10.87 -16.90
C GLY A 224 2.96 -11.30 -15.57
N ASN A 225 4.23 -11.73 -15.59
CA ASN A 225 4.90 -12.25 -14.39
C ASN A 225 5.77 -11.21 -13.67
N ALA A 226 6.08 -10.07 -14.29
CA ALA A 226 7.03 -9.10 -13.74
C ALA A 226 6.64 -8.64 -12.33
N LEU A 227 5.38 -8.23 -12.13
CA LEU A 227 4.88 -7.78 -10.83
C LEU A 227 5.06 -8.85 -9.75
N LYS A 228 4.84 -10.14 -10.09
CA LYS A 228 5.04 -11.25 -9.15
C LYS A 228 6.48 -11.34 -8.64
N PHE A 229 7.47 -10.97 -9.44
CA PHE A 229 8.89 -10.99 -9.05
C PHE A 229 9.31 -9.73 -8.28
N TYR A 230 8.89 -8.56 -8.78
CA TYR A 230 9.24 -7.25 -8.22
C TYR A 230 8.53 -6.96 -6.89
N ALA A 231 7.26 -7.38 -6.74
CA ALA A 231 6.52 -7.22 -5.49
C ALA A 231 7.28 -7.87 -4.32
N SER A 232 7.47 -7.12 -3.25
CA SER A 232 8.04 -7.62 -1.99
C SER A 232 7.00 -8.36 -1.17
N ILE A 233 5.74 -7.91 -1.24
CA ILE A 233 4.61 -8.55 -0.60
C ILE A 233 3.52 -8.78 -1.64
N ARG A 234 2.90 -9.96 -1.61
CA ARG A 234 1.72 -10.28 -2.41
C ARG A 234 0.63 -10.80 -1.49
N LEU A 235 -0.57 -10.23 -1.63
CA LEU A 235 -1.74 -10.56 -0.84
C LEU A 235 -2.85 -11.12 -1.73
N ASP A 236 -3.37 -12.29 -1.35
CA ASP A 236 -4.58 -12.89 -1.93
C ASP A 236 -5.74 -12.63 -0.97
N ILE A 237 -6.63 -11.70 -1.34
CA ILE A 237 -7.80 -11.32 -0.54
C ILE A 237 -9.07 -11.93 -1.12
N ARG A 238 -9.84 -12.63 -0.28
CA ARG A 238 -11.10 -13.29 -0.64
C ARG A 238 -12.19 -13.01 0.38
N ARG A 239 -13.40 -12.78 -0.10
CA ARG A 239 -14.61 -12.88 0.73
C ARG A 239 -14.83 -14.36 1.08
N ILE A 240 -14.97 -14.64 2.38
CA ILE A 240 -15.28 -16.00 2.87
C ILE A 240 -16.74 -16.12 3.34
N GLU A 241 -17.33 -15.04 3.84
CA GLU A 241 -18.71 -15.01 4.31
C GLU A 241 -19.32 -13.62 4.13
N THR A 242 -20.63 -13.54 3.92
CA THR A 242 -21.38 -12.27 3.93
C THR A 242 -22.01 -12.09 5.31
N LEU A 243 -21.69 -11.00 5.98
CA LEU A 243 -22.23 -10.65 7.29
C LEU A 243 -23.62 -10.03 7.11
N LYS A 244 -24.60 -10.49 7.88
CA LYS A 244 -25.98 -10.01 7.83
C LYS A 244 -26.46 -9.53 9.18
N GLU A 245 -27.23 -8.45 9.19
CA GLU A 245 -28.07 -8.08 10.32
C GLU A 245 -29.52 -8.38 9.96
N LYS A 246 -30.15 -9.31 10.68
CA LYS A 246 -31.41 -9.94 10.28
C LYS A 246 -31.27 -10.55 8.87
N GLU A 247 -31.83 -9.93 7.85
CA GLU A 247 -31.75 -10.38 6.45
C GLU A 247 -30.91 -9.45 5.56
N GLU A 248 -30.52 -8.28 6.05
CA GLU A 248 -29.80 -7.28 5.25
C GLU A 248 -28.29 -7.53 5.29
N PRO A 249 -27.60 -7.60 4.14
CA PRO A 249 -26.14 -7.76 4.11
C PRO A 249 -25.47 -6.45 4.54
N ILE A 250 -24.75 -6.49 5.66
CA ILE A 250 -24.09 -5.31 6.26
C ILE A 250 -22.57 -5.27 6.02
N GLY A 251 -21.99 -6.37 5.57
CA GLY A 251 -20.54 -6.46 5.34
C GLY A 251 -20.11 -7.84 4.87
N ASN A 252 -18.79 -8.04 4.86
CA ASN A 252 -18.15 -9.29 4.46
C ASN A 252 -17.06 -9.67 5.43
N ARG A 253 -17.04 -10.94 5.83
CA ARG A 253 -15.85 -11.56 6.41
C ARG A 253 -14.87 -11.83 5.28
N VAL A 254 -13.65 -11.33 5.39
CA VAL A 254 -12.60 -11.54 4.38
C VAL A 254 -11.43 -12.30 4.98
N ARG A 255 -10.77 -13.07 4.13
CA ARG A 255 -9.49 -13.74 4.41
C ARG A 255 -8.44 -13.16 3.49
N VAL A 256 -7.32 -12.73 4.05
CA VAL A 256 -6.14 -12.26 3.32
C VAL A 256 -5.00 -13.21 3.57
N LYS A 257 -4.48 -13.85 2.52
CA LYS A 257 -3.30 -14.73 2.58
C LYS A 257 -2.07 -14.01 2.07
N VAL A 258 -0.99 -14.04 2.86
CA VAL A 258 0.32 -13.48 2.48
C VAL A 258 1.05 -14.49 1.59
N VAL A 259 0.77 -14.49 0.29
CA VAL A 259 1.33 -15.49 -0.65
C VAL A 259 2.79 -15.24 -1.00
N LYS A 260 3.30 -14.03 -0.75
CA LYS A 260 4.72 -13.69 -0.84
C LYS A 260 5.05 -12.63 0.21
N ASN A 261 6.18 -12.78 0.88
CA ASN A 261 6.72 -11.81 1.81
C ASN A 261 8.24 -11.87 1.77
N LYS A 262 8.90 -10.75 1.42
CA LYS A 262 10.36 -10.59 1.43
C LYS A 262 10.88 -9.91 2.70
N CYS A 263 10.00 -9.48 3.61
CA CYS A 263 10.36 -8.72 4.80
C CYS A 263 10.16 -9.54 6.10
N ALA A 264 9.34 -10.59 6.05
CA ALA A 264 9.08 -11.52 7.15
C ALA A 264 8.61 -12.89 6.57
N PRO A 265 8.42 -13.93 7.42
CA PRO A 265 7.94 -15.23 6.94
C PRO A 265 6.61 -15.14 6.17
N PRO A 266 6.51 -15.75 4.97
CA PRO A 266 5.28 -15.75 4.17
C PRO A 266 4.26 -16.80 4.67
N PHE A 267 3.12 -16.87 3.96
CA PHE A 267 2.05 -17.87 4.08
C PHE A 267 1.16 -17.81 5.32
N ARG A 268 1.38 -16.81 6.17
CA ARG A 268 0.40 -16.42 7.19
C ARG A 268 -0.89 -15.90 6.53
N GLN A 269 -1.98 -15.95 7.28
CA GLN A 269 -3.28 -15.44 6.86
C GLN A 269 -3.90 -14.61 7.97
N ALA A 270 -4.72 -13.65 7.59
CA ALA A 270 -5.53 -12.82 8.47
C ALA A 270 -6.99 -12.95 8.07
N GLU A 271 -7.89 -12.93 9.05
CA GLU A 271 -9.33 -12.86 8.83
C GLU A 271 -9.92 -11.72 9.63
N PHE A 272 -10.71 -10.89 8.97
CA PHE A 272 -11.32 -9.72 9.58
C PHE A 272 -12.59 -9.32 8.82
N ASP A 273 -13.37 -8.43 9.41
CA ASP A 273 -14.65 -7.97 8.88
C ASP A 273 -14.47 -6.66 8.13
N ILE A 274 -15.04 -6.57 6.93
CA ILE A 274 -15.21 -5.33 6.16
C ILE A 274 -16.69 -4.99 6.14
N MET A 275 -17.07 -3.94 6.86
CA MET A 275 -18.43 -3.41 6.91
C MET A 275 -18.65 -2.44 5.74
N TYR A 276 -19.82 -2.47 5.11
CA TYR A 276 -20.12 -1.56 4.00
C TYR A 276 -20.19 -0.09 4.42
N ALA A 277 -20.56 0.17 5.67
CA ALA A 277 -20.69 1.54 6.17
C ALA A 277 -19.37 2.12 6.72
N THR A 278 -18.50 1.28 7.29
CA THR A 278 -17.35 1.74 8.09
C THR A 278 -16.01 1.12 7.68
N GLY A 279 -15.99 0.23 6.69
CA GLY A 279 -14.78 -0.47 6.27
C GLY A 279 -14.30 -1.52 7.24
N ILE A 280 -12.97 -1.65 7.37
CA ILE A 280 -12.33 -2.64 8.25
C ILE A 280 -12.71 -2.36 9.71
N ASN A 281 -13.34 -3.34 10.36
CA ASN A 281 -13.78 -3.22 11.75
C ASN A 281 -12.62 -3.50 12.72
N LYS A 282 -11.83 -2.46 13.02
CA LYS A 282 -10.64 -2.55 13.87
C LYS A 282 -10.96 -2.97 15.30
N GLU A 283 -12.05 -2.44 15.86
CA GLU A 283 -12.42 -2.69 17.25
C GLU A 283 -12.83 -4.15 17.42
N SER A 284 -13.57 -4.70 16.47
CA SER A 284 -13.95 -6.11 16.43
C SER A 284 -12.72 -7.03 16.43
N SER A 285 -11.73 -6.72 15.58
CA SER A 285 -10.45 -7.43 15.53
C SER A 285 -9.66 -7.32 16.83
N LEU A 286 -9.57 -6.12 17.41
CA LEU A 286 -8.85 -5.87 18.66
C LEU A 286 -9.44 -6.68 19.82
N ILE A 287 -10.77 -6.76 19.92
CA ILE A 287 -11.45 -7.56 20.96
C ILE A 287 -11.10 -9.04 20.81
N ASP A 288 -11.17 -9.59 19.59
CA ASP A 288 -10.87 -11.00 19.35
C ASP A 288 -9.41 -11.33 19.67
N LEU A 289 -8.48 -10.45 19.30
CA LEU A 289 -7.06 -10.57 19.61
C LEU A 289 -6.80 -10.44 21.12
N ALA A 290 -7.43 -9.50 21.79
CA ALA A 290 -7.28 -9.30 23.23
C ALA A 290 -7.76 -10.50 24.03
N VAL A 291 -8.86 -11.14 23.61
CA VAL A 291 -9.33 -12.40 24.21
C VAL A 291 -8.36 -13.55 23.90
N ARG A 292 -7.88 -13.66 22.66
CA ARG A 292 -6.93 -14.71 22.25
C ARG A 292 -5.60 -14.66 23.02
N HIS A 293 -5.18 -13.46 23.42
CA HIS A 293 -3.96 -13.21 24.18
C HIS A 293 -4.18 -13.08 25.70
N ASP A 294 -5.36 -13.46 26.21
CA ASP A 294 -5.72 -13.38 27.64
C ASP A 294 -5.60 -11.98 28.26
N LEU A 295 -5.65 -10.91 27.44
CA LEU A 295 -5.68 -9.51 27.89
C LEU A 295 -7.09 -9.08 28.32
N VAL A 296 -8.11 -9.68 27.70
CA VAL A 296 -9.53 -9.50 28.04
C VAL A 296 -10.12 -10.87 28.37
N GLY A 297 -10.62 -11.04 29.59
CA GLY A 297 -11.25 -12.28 30.03
C GLY A 297 -12.65 -12.42 29.45
N LYS A 298 -13.01 -13.63 28.98
CA LYS A 298 -14.34 -13.95 28.45
C LYS A 298 -14.98 -15.09 29.25
N ALA A 299 -16.14 -14.84 29.85
CA ALA A 299 -16.94 -15.82 30.60
C ALA A 299 -18.36 -15.89 30.02
N GLY A 300 -18.62 -16.89 29.18
CA GLY A 300 -19.87 -16.98 28.42
C GLY A 300 -20.02 -15.78 27.47
N SER A 301 -21.08 -14.99 27.66
CA SER A 301 -21.31 -13.74 26.92
C SER A 301 -20.64 -12.52 27.54
N TRP A 302 -20.04 -12.62 28.74
CA TRP A 302 -19.47 -11.48 29.46
C TRP A 302 -17.98 -11.32 29.18
N TYR A 303 -17.55 -10.07 29.05
CA TYR A 303 -16.15 -9.68 28.86
C TYR A 303 -15.67 -8.86 30.06
N SER A 304 -14.39 -9.01 30.40
CA SER A 304 -13.77 -8.35 31.54
C SER A 304 -12.35 -7.88 31.24
N TYR A 305 -11.95 -6.74 31.79
CA TYR A 305 -10.60 -6.18 31.70
C TYR A 305 -10.15 -5.76 33.10
N GLY A 306 -8.94 -6.17 33.50
CA GLY A 306 -8.43 -5.86 34.86
C GLY A 306 -9.27 -6.42 36.02
N GLY A 307 -10.12 -7.43 35.76
CA GLY A 307 -11.05 -8.00 36.74
C GLY A 307 -12.44 -7.35 36.79
N GLU A 308 -12.64 -6.22 36.09
CA GLU A 308 -13.92 -5.54 36.00
C GLU A 308 -14.68 -5.96 34.74
N LYS A 309 -16.02 -6.05 34.82
CA LYS A 309 -16.86 -6.38 33.66
C LYS A 309 -16.98 -5.14 32.76
N ILE A 310 -16.57 -5.28 31.51
CA ILE A 310 -16.59 -4.19 30.51
C ILE A 310 -17.78 -4.27 29.55
N GLY A 311 -18.45 -5.42 29.45
CA GLY A 311 -19.64 -5.54 28.62
C GLY A 311 -20.15 -6.98 28.44
N GLN A 312 -21.41 -7.10 28.03
CA GLN A 312 -22.05 -8.34 27.60
C GLN A 312 -22.18 -8.35 26.08
N GLY A 313 -21.48 -9.27 25.42
CA GLY A 313 -21.42 -9.37 23.97
C GLY A 313 -20.41 -8.39 23.35
N LYS A 314 -19.99 -8.70 22.12
CA LYS A 314 -18.91 -7.99 21.43
C LYS A 314 -19.23 -6.51 21.16
N GLU A 315 -20.49 -6.18 20.91
CA GLU A 315 -20.90 -4.80 20.63
C GLU A 315 -20.76 -3.87 21.83
N GLN A 316 -21.09 -4.34 23.04
CA GLN A 316 -20.91 -3.53 24.25
C GLN A 316 -19.42 -3.27 24.54
N VAL A 317 -18.57 -4.26 24.31
CA VAL A 317 -17.11 -4.11 24.46
C VAL A 317 -16.56 -3.12 23.42
N ARG A 318 -17.08 -3.16 22.20
CA ARG A 318 -16.75 -2.19 21.15
C ARG A 318 -17.07 -0.78 21.59
N ASN A 319 -18.28 -0.54 22.12
CA ASN A 319 -18.66 0.77 22.66
C ASN A 319 -17.73 1.20 23.81
N PHE A 320 -17.38 0.28 24.72
CA PHE A 320 -16.41 0.55 25.78
C PHE A 320 -15.04 1.00 25.25
N PHE A 321 -14.52 0.36 24.19
CA PHE A 321 -13.26 0.79 23.55
C PHE A 321 -13.37 2.13 22.82
N LEU A 322 -14.52 2.45 22.24
CA LEU A 322 -14.77 3.75 21.61
C LEU A 322 -14.85 4.88 22.66
N GLU A 323 -15.44 4.61 23.82
CA GLU A 323 -15.53 5.55 24.94
C GLU A 323 -14.19 5.69 25.71
N ASN A 324 -13.32 4.67 25.66
CA ASN A 324 -12.04 4.63 26.37
C ASN A 324 -10.87 4.33 25.41
N PRO A 325 -10.51 5.30 24.53
CA PRO A 325 -9.50 5.10 23.48
C PRO A 325 -8.09 4.86 24.03
N ASP A 326 -7.79 5.37 25.22
CA ASP A 326 -6.56 5.13 25.96
C ASP A 326 -6.39 3.67 26.38
N ILE A 327 -7.47 3.03 26.85
CA ILE A 327 -7.48 1.60 27.18
C ILE A 327 -7.35 0.77 25.91
N ALA A 328 -8.12 1.09 24.87
CA ALA A 328 -8.04 0.39 23.58
C ALA A 328 -6.62 0.45 23.00
N PHE A 329 -5.99 1.62 23.03
CA PHE A 329 -4.61 1.82 22.60
C PHE A 329 -3.60 1.02 23.42
N LYS A 330 -3.76 0.99 24.74
CA LYS A 330 -2.91 0.18 25.63
C LYS A 330 -3.01 -1.31 25.28
N ILE A 331 -4.22 -1.81 25.07
CA ILE A 331 -4.46 -3.21 24.68
C ILE A 331 -3.87 -3.47 23.29
N GLU A 332 -4.04 -2.57 22.32
CA GLU A 332 -3.45 -2.72 20.99
C GLU A 332 -1.92 -2.84 21.07
N ASN A 333 -1.26 -1.98 21.85
CA ASN A 333 0.20 -2.06 22.03
C ASN A 333 0.64 -3.34 22.75
N GLN A 334 -0.13 -3.84 23.71
CA GLN A 334 0.13 -5.15 24.32
C GLN A 334 -0.02 -6.30 23.32
N VAL A 335 -1.05 -6.26 22.47
CA VAL A 335 -1.23 -7.25 21.39
C VAL A 335 -0.05 -7.17 20.41
N ARG A 336 0.37 -5.96 20.02
CA ARG A 336 1.52 -5.76 19.12
C ARG A 336 2.81 -6.33 19.72
N ASP A 337 3.10 -6.02 20.97
CA ASP A 337 4.29 -6.50 21.69
C ASP A 337 4.34 -8.04 21.76
N LEU A 338 3.22 -8.67 22.14
CA LEU A 338 3.10 -10.13 22.20
C LEU A 338 3.28 -10.82 20.84
N ASN A 339 3.07 -10.09 19.74
CA ASN A 339 3.27 -10.58 18.37
C ASN A 339 4.60 -10.11 17.75
N GLY A 340 5.48 -9.47 18.53
CA GLY A 340 6.79 -8.97 18.07
C GLY A 340 6.69 -7.83 17.06
N LEU A 341 5.60 -7.05 17.11
CA LEU A 341 5.37 -5.91 16.23
C LEU A 341 5.87 -4.61 16.87
N PRO A 342 6.25 -3.61 16.06
CA PRO A 342 6.54 -2.28 16.58
C PRO A 342 5.31 -1.68 17.25
N LEU A 343 5.54 -1.03 18.41
CA LEU A 343 4.51 -0.30 19.13
C LEU A 343 4.08 0.94 18.36
N VAL A 344 2.81 1.31 18.51
CA VAL A 344 2.29 2.57 17.99
C VAL A 344 2.64 3.67 18.98
N ASP A 345 3.14 4.80 18.48
CA ASP A 345 3.49 5.99 19.27
C ASP A 345 2.50 7.11 18.94
N GLN A 346 1.74 7.58 19.93
CA GLN A 346 0.76 8.66 19.76
C GLN A 346 1.41 9.98 19.33
N ALA A 347 2.67 10.24 19.71
CA ALA A 347 3.34 11.50 19.41
C ALA A 347 3.70 11.64 17.92
N LYS A 348 3.79 10.54 17.17
CA LYS A 348 4.12 10.53 15.73
C LYS A 348 2.90 10.62 14.81
N ILE A 349 1.68 10.59 15.35
CA ILE A 349 0.43 10.69 14.58
C ILE A 349 0.13 12.16 14.24
N GLN A 350 0.76 13.12 14.92
CA GLN A 350 0.70 14.53 14.55
C GLN A 350 2.06 14.99 13.99
N THR A 351 2.00 15.85 12.97
CA THR A 351 3.10 16.61 12.33
C THR A 351 4.02 15.92 11.32
N ARG A 352 3.65 16.05 10.05
CA ARG A 352 4.54 16.59 9.02
C ARG A 352 3.83 17.81 8.41
N GLU A 353 4.28 19.03 8.69
CA GLU A 353 3.84 20.19 7.92
C GLU A 353 4.25 19.96 6.47
N VAL A 354 3.26 19.79 5.58
CA VAL A 354 3.49 19.72 4.15
C VAL A 354 4.08 21.07 3.74
N LYS A 355 5.39 21.11 3.47
CA LYS A 355 5.98 22.23 2.75
C LYS A 355 5.31 22.27 1.39
N SER A 356 4.38 23.22 1.23
CA SER A 356 3.74 23.52 -0.04
C SER A 356 4.80 23.55 -1.14
N ILE A 357 4.58 22.77 -2.20
CA ILE A 357 5.39 22.83 -3.40
C ILE A 357 5.20 24.25 -3.96
N GLU A 358 6.13 25.14 -3.66
CA GLU A 358 6.17 26.47 -4.27
C GLU A 358 6.36 26.27 -5.77
N ARG A 359 5.32 26.60 -6.55
CA ARG A 359 5.43 26.69 -8.01
C ARG A 359 6.34 27.87 -8.34
N ASP A 360 7.42 27.61 -9.06
CA ASP A 360 8.34 28.64 -9.54
C ASP A 360 7.58 29.58 -10.51
N PRO A 361 7.43 30.90 -10.25
CA PRO A 361 6.58 31.80 -11.04
C PRO A 361 7.09 32.09 -12.46
N LYS A 362 8.13 31.40 -12.94
CA LYS A 362 8.81 31.72 -14.20
C LYS A 362 8.37 30.92 -15.42
N GLU A 363 7.54 29.88 -15.28
CA GLU A 363 7.06 29.10 -16.44
C GLU A 363 5.73 29.57 -17.07
N THR A 364 5.09 30.63 -16.54
CA THR A 364 3.81 31.13 -17.09
C THR A 364 3.94 32.31 -18.06
N LYS A 365 5.13 32.56 -18.62
CA LYS A 365 5.36 33.65 -19.58
C LYS A 365 5.79 33.17 -20.96
N GLU A 366 5.15 32.15 -21.52
CA GLU A 366 5.29 31.86 -22.95
C GLU A 366 4.07 31.14 -23.53
N THR A 367 2.89 31.78 -23.44
CA THR A 367 1.75 31.49 -24.31
C THR A 367 0.73 32.63 -24.22
N LYS A 368 1.13 33.83 -24.68
CA LYS A 368 0.21 34.90 -25.05
C LYS A 368 0.46 35.32 -26.49
N SER A 369 -0.04 34.53 -27.44
CA SER A 369 -0.44 35.02 -28.77
C SER A 369 -1.21 33.93 -29.53
N LYS A 370 -2.54 33.98 -29.45
CA LYS A 370 -3.45 33.69 -30.57
C LYS A 370 -4.85 34.20 -30.18
N GLN A 371 -5.46 34.91 -31.13
CA GLN A 371 -6.63 35.77 -30.99
C GLN A 371 -7.91 35.03 -30.56
N PRO A 372 -8.89 35.74 -29.96
CA PRO A 372 -10.20 35.16 -29.67
C PRO A 372 -11.06 35.06 -30.94
N VAL A 373 -11.69 33.90 -31.14
CA VAL A 373 -12.75 33.73 -32.13
C VAL A 373 -14.06 34.24 -31.50
N SER A 374 -14.65 35.25 -32.13
CA SER A 374 -15.93 35.85 -31.77
C SER A 374 -17.10 34.93 -32.15
N PHE A 375 -18.01 34.65 -31.21
CA PHE A 375 -19.35 34.17 -31.53
C PHE A 375 -20.33 35.35 -31.49
N SER A 376 -20.93 35.65 -32.64
CA SER A 376 -22.04 36.59 -32.80
C SER A 376 -23.33 35.96 -32.27
N THR A 377 -24.02 36.67 -31.38
CA THR A 377 -25.42 36.42 -31.03
C THR A 377 -26.26 37.44 -31.80
N GLU A 378 -27.05 36.96 -32.76
CA GLU A 378 -28.19 37.71 -33.29
C GLU A 378 -29.44 37.24 -32.54
N ALA A 379 -30.15 38.19 -31.95
CA ALA A 379 -31.49 38.03 -31.43
C ALA A 379 -32.36 39.11 -32.10
N ASP A 380 -33.46 38.66 -32.69
CA ASP A 380 -34.73 39.35 -33.00
C ASP A 380 -35.40 38.47 -34.07
N GLY A 381 -36.67 38.06 -34.04
CA GLY A 381 -37.83 38.32 -33.22
C GLY A 381 -39.03 37.70 -33.98
N ASP A 382 -40.11 37.39 -33.26
CA ASP A 382 -41.52 37.35 -33.69
C ASP A 382 -42.34 36.14 -33.24
N VAL A 383 -43.17 36.47 -32.23
CA VAL A 383 -44.56 36.12 -31.97
C VAL A 383 -45.35 35.51 -33.14
N ALA A 384 -46.03 34.39 -32.90
CA ALA A 384 -47.41 34.16 -33.34
C ALA A 384 -48.09 33.04 -32.54
N VAL A 385 -49.38 33.28 -32.27
CA VAL A 385 -50.35 32.51 -31.49
C VAL A 385 -51.21 31.65 -32.44
N GLY A 386 -51.73 30.51 -31.95
CA GLY A 386 -52.89 29.78 -32.51
C GLY A 386 -52.51 28.57 -33.36
N GLU A 387 -53.14 27.39 -33.27
CA GLU A 387 -54.36 26.90 -32.61
C GLU A 387 -54.10 25.49 -32.05
#